data_AF-A0A392TGW2-F1
#
_entry.id   AF-A0A392TGW2-F1
#
_cell.length_a   1.000
_cell.length_b   1.000
_cell.length_c   1.000
_cell.angle_alpha   90.00
_cell.angle_beta   90.00
_cell.angle_gamma   90.00
#
_symmetry.space_group_name_H-M   'P 1'
#
loop_
_entity.id
_entity.type
_entity.pdbx_description
1 polymer ?
#
loop_
_entity_poly.entity_id
_entity_poly.type
_entity_poly.pdbx_seq_one_letter_code
_entity_poly.pdbx_strand_id
1 'polypeptide(L)' 'MSIAEYTSKFNELVRYVADGDEAPTETWKMKKYHFGLRADIAHDVFMQPVTSLGELIQKSYHAEASLANIRRERSEVVQ' A
#
# COMPACT_ATOMS: atom_id res chain seq x y z
N MET A 1 4.51 9.73 -3.94
CA MET A 1 3.29 9.05 -4.40
C MET A 1 2.51 8.64 -3.17
N SER A 2 1.26 9.06 -3.05
CA SER A 2 0.37 8.63 -1.97
C SER A 2 -0.05 7.17 -2.16
N ILE A 3 -0.59 6.55 -1.11
CA ILE A 3 -1.20 5.21 -1.21
C ILE A 3 -2.40 5.23 -2.15
N ALA A 4 -3.14 6.35 -2.24
CA ALA A 4 -4.22 6.49 -3.21
C ALA A 4 -3.74 6.43 -4.66
N GLU A 5 -2.72 7.21 -5.01
CA GLU A 5 -2.13 7.22 -6.35
C GLU A 5 -1.54 5.84 -6.69
N TYR A 6 -0.84 5.22 -5.74
CA TYR A 6 -0.27 3.89 -5.90
C TYR A 6 -1.34 2.82 -6.13
N THR A 7 -2.39 2.81 -5.31
CA THR A 7 -3.50 1.86 -5.41
C THR A 7 -4.20 1.97 -6.76
N SER A 8 -4.39 3.19 -7.28
CA SER A 8 -4.99 3.39 -8.61
C SER A 8 -4.13 2.75 -9.71
N LYS A 9 -2.82 3.05 -9.72
CA LYS A 9 -1.88 2.48 -10.69
C LYS A 9 -1.77 0.96 -10.58
N PHE A 10 -1.82 0.44 -9.35
CA PHE A 10 -1.84 -0.99 -9.12
C PHE A 10 -3.10 -1.65 -9.70
N ASN A 11 -4.27 -1.02 -9.54
CA ASN A 11 -5.51 -1.52 -10.14
C ASN A 11 -5.48 -1.48 -11.67
N GLU A 12 -4.83 -0.49 -12.28
CA GLU A 12 -4.57 -0.46 -13.73
C GLU A 12 -3.68 -1.65 -14.15
N LEU A 13 -2.60 -1.91 -13.41
CA LEU A 13 -1.74 -3.08 -13.65
C LEU A 13 -2.51 -4.40 -13.52
N VAL A 14 -3.35 -4.54 -12.50
CA VAL A 14 -4.18 -5.74 -12.29
C VAL A 14 -5.11 -5.98 -13.48
N ARG A 15 -5.73 -4.92 -14.02
CA ARG A 15 -6.61 -5.02 -15.20
C ARG A 15 -5.79 -5.44 -16.43
N TYR A 16 -4.67 -4.78 -16.68
CA TYR A 16 -3.78 -5.12 -17.79
C TYR A 16 -3.29 -6.57 -17.74
N VAL A 17 -2.92 -7.07 -16.55
CA VAL A 17 -2.50 -8.47 -16.37
C VAL A 17 -3.68 -9.44 -16.55
N ALA A 18 -4.87 -9.06 -16.11
CA ALA A 18 -6.08 -9.87 -16.28
C ALA A 18 -6.52 -10.01 -17.74
N ASP A 19 -6.11 -9.10 -18.63
CA ASP A 19 -6.34 -9.19 -20.08
C ASP A 19 -5.41 -10.20 -20.78
N GLY A 20 -4.45 -10.80 -20.06
CA GLY A 20 -3.58 -11.88 -20.55
C GLY A 20 -4.14 -13.29 -20.31
N ASP A 21 -3.31 -14.32 -20.50
CA ASP A 21 -3.75 -15.73 -20.44
C ASP A 21 -4.17 -16.22 -19.03
N GLU A 22 -3.64 -15.62 -17.95
CA GLU A 22 -3.97 -16.01 -16.57
C GLU A 22 -4.32 -14.80 -15.69
N ALA A 23 -5.53 -14.81 -15.12
CA ALA A 23 -5.98 -13.77 -14.21
C ALA A 23 -5.15 -13.75 -12.91
N PRO A 24 -4.76 -12.57 -12.39
CA PRO A 24 -3.93 -12.48 -11.20
C PRO A 24 -4.66 -13.00 -9.95
N THR A 25 -4.06 -13.98 -9.29
CA THR A 25 -4.56 -14.54 -8.02
C THR A 25 -4.45 -13.54 -6.87
N GLU A 26 -5.22 -13.75 -5.80
CA GLU A 26 -5.15 -12.88 -4.62
C GLU A 26 -3.76 -12.87 -3.97
N THR A 27 -3.11 -14.02 -3.88
CA THR A 27 -1.72 -14.14 -3.40
C THR A 27 -0.74 -13.35 -4.26
N TRP A 28 -0.90 -13.39 -5.59
CA TRP A 28 -0.08 -12.59 -6.50
C TRP A 28 -0.30 -11.10 -6.24
N LYS A 29 -1.56 -10.67 -6.12
CA LYS A 29 -1.90 -9.26 -5.89
C LYS A 29 -1.31 -8.77 -4.58
N MET A 30 -1.45 -9.54 -3.50
CA MET A 30 -0.90 -9.19 -2.19
C MET A 30 0.63 -9.07 -2.23
N LYS A 31 1.32 -10.05 -2.83
CA LYS A 31 2.79 -9.99 -2.98
C LYS A 31 3.22 -8.77 -3.78
N LYS A 32 2.66 -8.59 -4.98
CA LYS A 32 3.01 -7.46 -5.87
C LYS A 32 2.70 -6.11 -5.22
N TYR A 33 1.54 -5.97 -4.59
CA TYR A 33 1.15 -4.74 -3.92
C TYR A 33 2.13 -4.43 -2.78
N HIS A 34 2.46 -5.41 -1.93
CA HIS A 34 3.41 -5.23 -0.83
C HIS A 34 4.81 -4.83 -1.32
N PHE A 35 5.33 -5.48 -2.36
CA PHE A 35 6.66 -5.17 -2.90
C PHE A 35 6.76 -3.79 -3.56
N GLY A 36 5.67 -3.23 -4.07
CA GLY A 36 5.66 -1.89 -4.65
C GLY A 36 5.38 -0.76 -3.65
N LEU A 37 5.12 -1.08 -2.38
CA LEU A 37 4.95 -0.06 -1.33
C LEU A 37 6.24 0.71 -1.08
N ARG A 38 6.10 1.99 -0.70
CA ARG A 38 7.21 2.78 -0.17
C ARG A 38 7.72 2.14 1.13
N ALA A 39 9.03 2.16 1.34
CA ALA A 39 9.69 1.41 2.42
C ALA A 39 9.17 1.74 3.84
N ASP A 40 8.81 3.00 4.10
CA ASP A 40 8.24 3.43 5.39
C ASP A 40 6.87 2.79 5.68
N ILE A 41 6.01 2.69 4.66
CA ILE A 41 4.71 2.03 4.75
C ILE A 41 4.87 0.50 4.77
N ALA A 42 5.72 -0.04 3.91
CA ALA A 42 5.96 -1.48 3.82
C ALA A 42 6.44 -2.03 5.17
N HIS A 43 7.31 -1.28 5.87
CA HIS A 43 7.80 -1.66 7.19
C HIS A 43 6.68 -1.75 8.24
N ASP A 44 5.79 -0.75 8.31
CA ASP A 44 4.68 -0.72 9.27
C ASP A 44 3.67 -1.86 9.00
N VAL A 45 3.30 -2.04 7.73
CA VAL A 45 2.30 -3.05 7.36
C VAL A 45 2.83 -4.47 7.49
N PHE A 46 4.12 -4.72 7.24
CA PHE A 46 4.75 -6.04 7.36
C PHE A 46 4.67 -6.62 8.79
N MET A 47 4.64 -5.77 9.81
CA MET A 47 4.57 -6.20 11.20
C MET A 47 3.18 -6.71 11.61
N GLN A 48 2.19 -6.64 10.72
CA GLN A 48 0.80 -7.01 11.01
C GLN A 48 0.39 -8.25 10.21
N PRO A 49 -0.44 -9.15 10.76
CA PRO A 49 -1.05 -10.19 9.96
C PRO A 49 -1.96 -9.55 8.89
N VAL A 50 -1.87 -10.04 7.65
CA VAL A 50 -2.68 -9.59 6.52
C VAL A 50 -3.12 -10.81 5.72
N THR A 51 -4.43 -10.91 5.49
CA THR A 51 -5.07 -12.10 4.89
C THR A 51 -5.67 -11.84 3.52
N SER A 52 -5.84 -10.58 3.12
CA SER A 52 -6.41 -10.19 1.83
C SER A 52 -5.78 -8.91 1.28
N LEU A 53 -5.96 -8.67 -0.02
CA LEU A 53 -5.53 -7.42 -0.64
C LEU A 53 -6.27 -6.21 -0.06
N GLY A 54 -7.57 -6.33 0.24
CA GLY A 54 -8.35 -5.24 0.82
C GLY A 54 -7.81 -4.82 2.18
N GLU A 55 -7.47 -5.79 3.03
CA GLU A 55 -6.84 -5.54 4.32
C GLU A 55 -5.45 -4.88 4.17
N LEU A 56 -4.64 -5.35 3.21
CA LEU A 56 -3.33 -4.78 2.89
C LEU A 56 -3.44 -3.30 2.50
N ILE A 57 -4.39 -2.98 1.62
CA ILE A 57 -4.66 -1.60 1.17
C ILE A 57 -5.09 -0.74 2.36
N GLN A 58 -6.06 -1.19 3.16
CA GLN A 58 -6.57 -0.45 4.31
C GLN A 58 -5.45 -0.14 5.33
N LYS A 59 -4.62 -1.12 5.66
CA LYS A 59 -3.49 -0.93 6.58
C LYS A 59 -2.45 0.03 6.01
N SER A 60 -2.22 0.00 4.70
CA SER A 60 -1.32 0.94 4.02
C SER A 60 -1.82 2.40 4.14
N TYR A 61 -3.13 2.63 3.99
CA TYR A 61 -3.73 3.94 4.21
C TYR A 61 -3.58 4.41 5.65
N HIS A 62 -3.80 3.52 6.62
CA HIS A 62 -3.63 3.85 8.04
C HIS A 62 -2.19 4.26 8.34
N ALA A 63 -1.20 3.49 7.87
CA ALA A 63 0.22 3.79 8.01
C ALA A 63 0.58 5.16 7.39
N GLU A 64 0.05 5.48 6.21
CA GLU A 64 0.31 6.77 5.57
C GLU A 64 -0.26 7.94 6.38
N ALA A 65 -1.47 7.80 6.92
CA ALA A 65 -2.08 8.81 7.79
C ALA A 65 -1.29 8.99 9.10
N SER A 66 -0.87 7.90 9.75
CA SER A 66 -0.05 7.94 10.96
C SER A 66 1.29 8.64 10.73
N LEU A 67 1.99 8.32 9.63
CA LEU A 67 3.25 8.99 9.27
C LEU A 67 3.06 10.47 8.94
N ALA A 68 1.97 10.83 8.27
CA ALA A 68 1.65 12.23 7.98
C ALA A 68 1.42 13.04 9.28
N ASN A 69 0.72 12.46 10.26
CA ASN A 69 0.52 13.08 11.57
C ASN A 69 1.84 13.30 12.32
N ILE A 70 2.71 12.28 12.37
CA ILE A 70 4.03 12.38 13.02
C ILE A 70 4.88 13.48 12.36
N ARG A 71 4.87 13.58 11.02
CA ARG A 71 5.61 14.63 10.31
C ARG A 71 5.10 16.02 10.63
N ARG A 72 3.78 16.19 10.76
CA ARG A 72 3.14 17.45 11.15
C ARG A 72 3.52 17.85 12.57
N GLU A 73 3.38 16.94 13.54
CA GLU A 73 3.78 17.18 14.93
C GLU A 73 5.25 17.57 15.03
N ARG A 74 6.13 16.86 14.30
CA ARG A 74 7.57 17.18 14.24
C ARG A 74 7.87 18.54 13.62
N SER A 75 7.05 19.02 12.69
CA SER A 75 7.22 20.36 12.10
C SER A 75 6.73 21.48 13.02
N GLU A 76 5.66 21.23 13.80
CA GLU A 76 5.10 22.19 14.75
C GLU A 76 6.01 22.38 15.99
N VAL A 77 6.80 21.37 16.36
CA VAL A 77 7.76 21.42 17.49
C VAL A 77 9.06 22.18 17.15
N VAL A 78 9.34 22.43 15.86
CA VAL A 78 10.58 23.08 15.39
C VAL A 78 10.38 24.58 15.09
N GLN A 79 9.20 25.14 15.42
CA GLN A 79 8.92 26.59 15.40
C GLN A 79 8.96 27.18 16.81
#